data_AF-A0A2V7NLB0-F1
#
_entry.id   AF-A0A2V7NLB0-F1
#
_cell.length_a   1.000
_cell.length_b   1.000
_cell.length_c   1.000
_cell.angle_alpha   90.00
_cell.angle_beta   90.00
_cell.angle_gamma   90.00
#
_symmetry.space_group_name_H-M   'P 1'
#
loop_
_entity.id
_entity.type
_entity.pdbx_description
1 polymer ?
#
loop_
_entity_poly.entity_id
_entity_poly.type
_entity_poly.pdbx_seq_one_letter_code
_entity_poly.pdbx_strand_id
1 'polypeptide(L)'
;MRASLAGRYTIERELGRGGMATVYLTRDLKHDRPVALKVLRPELAAVLGAERFLREIRLTAQLQHPHILTLIDSGAADGFLYM
;
A
#
# COMPACT_ATOMS: atom_id res chain seq x y z
N MET A 1 -12.77 -2.17 -0.78
CA MET A 1 -11.35 -2.60 -0.71
C MET A 1 -10.96 -3.57 -1.83
N ARG A 2 -11.54 -4.79 -1.96
CA ARG A 2 -11.16 -5.68 -3.08
C ARG A 2 -11.52 -5.09 -4.46
N ALA A 3 -12.74 -4.56 -4.60
CA ALA A 3 -13.19 -3.95 -5.86
C ALA A 3 -12.43 -2.65 -6.21
N SER A 4 -12.03 -1.86 -5.21
CA SER A 4 -11.37 -0.56 -5.38
C SER A 4 -9.99 -0.66 -6.01
N LEU A 5 -9.29 -1.75 -5.74
CA LEU A 5 -7.95 -2.05 -6.27
C LEU A 5 -7.99 -3.00 -7.47
N ALA A 6 -9.16 -3.63 -7.75
CA ALA A 6 -9.31 -4.73 -8.70
C ALA A 6 -8.88 -4.41 -10.15
N GLY A 7 -8.81 -3.13 -10.53
CA GLY A 7 -8.30 -2.72 -11.84
C GLY A 7 -6.77 -2.77 -11.98
N ARG A 8 -6.04 -2.85 -10.86
CA ARG A 8 -4.56 -2.81 -10.84
C ARG A 8 -3.94 -3.94 -10.02
N TYR A 9 -4.60 -4.36 -8.95
CA TYR A 9 -4.11 -5.37 -8.04
C TYR A 9 -5.20 -6.40 -7.69
N THR A 10 -4.85 -7.68 -7.74
CA THR A 10 -5.68 -8.75 -7.19
C THR A 10 -5.16 -9.17 -5.83
N ILE A 11 -6.00 -9.06 -4.78
CA ILE A 11 -5.62 -9.43 -3.42
C ILE A 11 -5.70 -10.94 -3.22
N GLU A 12 -4.56 -11.58 -2.96
CA GLU A 12 -4.47 -13.02 -2.71
C GLU A 12 -4.74 -13.32 -1.23
N ARG A 13 -3.93 -12.76 -0.31
CA ARG A 13 -4.06 -12.98 1.15
C ARG A 13 -3.44 -11.87 1.98
N GLU A 14 -3.81 -11.79 3.26
CA GLU A 14 -3.11 -10.93 4.24
C GLU A 14 -1.72 -11.50 4.54
N LEU A 15 -0.70 -10.63 4.59
CA LEU A 15 0.66 -10.96 5.02
C LEU A 15 0.93 -10.52 6.46
N GLY A 16 0.30 -9.44 6.89
CA GLY A 16 0.40 -8.97 8.26
C GLY A 16 -0.38 -7.70 8.50
N ARG A 17 -0.60 -7.41 9.78
CA ARG A 17 -1.35 -6.24 10.24
C ARG A 17 -0.54 -5.48 11.27
N GLY A 18 -0.30 -4.21 10.99
CA GLY A 18 0.37 -3.30 11.91
C GLY A 18 -0.60 -2.33 12.56
N GLY A 19 -0.03 -1.42 13.37
CA GLY A 19 -0.80 -0.40 14.08
C GLY A 19 -1.54 0.60 13.16
N MET A 20 -1.10 0.78 11.91
CA MET A 20 -1.66 1.79 10.98
C MET A 20 -2.24 1.20 9.69
N ALA A 21 -1.68 0.09 9.22
CA ALA A 21 -1.95 -0.45 7.90
C ALA A 21 -1.99 -1.98 7.93
N THR A 22 -2.64 -2.54 6.93
CA THR A 22 -2.62 -3.97 6.65
C THR A 22 -1.81 -4.21 5.38
N VAL A 23 -0.95 -5.22 5.38
CA VAL A 23 -0.14 -5.60 4.22
C VAL A 23 -0.73 -6.87 3.61
N TYR A 24 -0.95 -6.84 2.30
CA TYR A 24 -1.50 -7.95 1.53
C TYR A 24 -0.49 -8.45 0.51
N LEU A 25 -0.49 -9.76 0.28
CA LEU A 25 0.06 -10.33 -0.93
C LEU A 25 -0.94 -10.09 -2.04
N THR A 26 -0.46 -9.48 -3.13
CA THR A 26 -1.29 -9.15 -4.28
C THR A 26 -0.58 -9.48 -5.58
N ARG A 27 -1.34 -9.66 -6.65
CA ARG A 27 -0.84 -9.72 -8.02
C ARG A 27 -0.97 -8.33 -8.64
N ASP A 28 0.12 -7.73 -9.10
CA ASP A 28 0.08 -6.55 -9.98
C ASP A 28 -0.37 -7.00 -11.38
N LEU A 29 -1.57 -6.60 -11.79
CA LEU A 29 -2.16 -7.02 -13.07
C LEU A 29 -1.48 -6.38 -14.28
N LYS A 30 -0.79 -5.25 -14.10
CA LYS A 30 -0.10 -4.57 -15.20
C LYS A 30 1.21 -5.27 -15.57
N HIS A 31 1.93 -5.77 -14.57
CA HIS A 31 3.26 -6.38 -14.74
C HIS A 31 3.30 -7.88 -14.44
N ASP A 32 2.15 -8.48 -14.15
CA ASP A 32 1.96 -9.90 -13.81
C ASP A 32 2.97 -10.45 -12.80
N ARG A 33 3.12 -9.76 -11.66
CA ARG A 33 4.07 -10.14 -10.61
C ARG A 33 3.47 -10.04 -9.21
N PRO A 34 3.90 -10.88 -8.25
CA PRO A 34 3.50 -10.72 -6.87
C PRO A 34 4.13 -9.46 -6.27
N VAL A 35 3.33 -8.66 -5.56
CA VAL A 35 3.76 -7.49 -4.81
C VAL A 35 3.10 -7.45 -3.43
N ALA A 36 3.82 -6.91 -2.45
CA ALA A 36 3.23 -6.56 -1.17
C ALA A 36 2.53 -5.21 -1.30
N LEU A 37 1.24 -5.15 -0.95
CA LEU A 37 0.45 -3.93 -0.98
C LEU A 37 0.09 -3.52 0.44
N LYS A 38 0.58 -2.37 0.88
CA LYS A 38 0.31 -1.82 2.21
C LYS A 38 -0.85 -0.83 2.11
N VAL A 39 -1.98 -1.17 2.72
CA VAL A 39 -3.21 -0.37 2.68
C VAL A 39 -3.46 0.26 4.04
N LEU A 40 -3.58 1.58 4.08
CA LEU A 40 -3.93 2.33 5.28
C LEU A 40 -5.36 2.01 5.70
N ARG A 41 -5.56 1.79 7.00
CA ARG A 41 -6.89 1.53 7.56
C ARG A 41 -7.71 2.84 7.62
N PRO A 42 -8.92 2.91 7.05
CA PRO A 42 -9.74 4.11 7.04
C PRO A 42 -10.04 4.65 8.45
N GLU A 43 -10.33 3.75 9.40
CA GLU A 43 -10.64 4.14 10.78
C GLU A 43 -9.48 4.88 11.46
N LEU A 44 -8.24 4.62 11.03
CA LEU A 44 -7.05 5.24 11.57
C LEU A 44 -6.59 6.46 10.77
N ALA A 45 -6.97 6.57 9.49
CA ALA A 45 -6.71 7.76 8.70
C ALA A 45 -7.35 9.01 9.34
N ALA A 46 -8.53 8.84 9.94
CA ALA A 46 -9.25 9.91 10.65
C ALA A 46 -8.63 10.28 12.01
N VAL A 47 -7.94 9.34 12.68
CA VAL A 47 -7.45 9.53 14.06
C VAL A 47 -5.96 9.88 14.12
N LEU A 48 -5.13 9.20 13.32
CA LEU A 48 -3.67 9.37 13.29
C LEU A 48 -3.20 10.29 12.15
N GLY A 49 -4.11 10.67 11.26
CA GLY A 49 -3.86 11.51 10.09
C GLY A 49 -3.22 10.75 8.93
N ALA A 50 -3.80 10.89 7.74
CA ALA A 50 -3.20 10.46 6.48
C ALA A 50 -1.78 11.00 6.27
N GLU A 51 -1.44 12.12 6.91
CA GLU A 51 -0.14 12.79 6.86
C GLU A 51 1.06 11.87 7.15
N ARG A 52 0.95 11.00 8.17
CA ARG A 52 2.08 10.10 8.51
C ARG A 52 2.31 9.07 7.41
N PHE A 53 1.24 8.56 6.81
CA PHE A 53 1.31 7.62 5.70
C PHE A 53 1.86 8.29 4.43
N LEU A 54 1.38 9.49 4.12
CA LEU A 54 1.90 10.29 3.00
C LEU A 54 3.37 10.66 3.19
N ARG A 55 3.81 10.94 4.42
CA ARG A 55 5.23 11.16 4.72
C ARG A 55 6.06 9.91 4.48
N GLU A 56 5.56 8.74 4.87
CA GLU A 56 6.25 7.46 4.59
C GLU A 56 6.38 7.22 3.08
N ILE A 57 5.32 7.44 2.30
CA ILE A 57 5.37 7.37 0.83
C ILE A 57 6.46 8.30 0.29
N ARG A 58 6.46 9.58 0.69
CA ARG A 58 7.43 10.58 0.19
C ARG A 58 8.88 10.20 0.51
N LEU A 59 9.13 9.68 1.72
CA LEU A 59 10.47 9.26 2.12
C LEU A 59 10.91 8.03 1.33
N THR A 60 10.07 6.99 1.26
CA THR A 60 10.42 5.74 0.57
C THR A 60 10.59 5.96 -0.94
N ALA A 61 9.79 6.85 -1.55
CA ALA A 61 9.93 7.21 -2.97
C ALA A 61 11.29 7.83 -3.32
N GLN A 62 11.97 8.44 -2.34
CA GLN A 62 13.30 9.04 -2.53
C GLN A 62 14.44 8.06 -2.28
N LEU A 63 14.16 6.86 -1.74
CA LEU A 63 15.18 5.87 -1.40
C LEU A 63 15.34 4.86 -2.53
N GLN A 64 16.51 4.87 -3.17
CA GLN A 64 16.93 3.85 -4.13
C GLN A 64 18.25 3.24 -3.67
N HIS A 65 18.21 2.02 -3.16
CA HIS A 65 19.39 1.31 -2.68
C HIS A 65 19.14 -0.21 -2.70
N PRO A 66 20.14 -1.06 -3.03
CA PRO A 66 19.98 -2.52 -3.10
C PRO A 66 19.53 -3.19 -1.79
N HIS A 67 19.68 -2.51 -0.65
CA HIS A 67 19.28 -3.00 0.67
C HIS A 67 18.06 -2.28 1.26
N ILE A 68 17.38 -1.45 0.47
CA ILE A 68 16.13 -0.77 0.88
C ILE A 68 15.02 -1.28 -0.03
N LEU A 69 13.89 -1.66 0.57
CA LEU A 69 12.73 -2.08 -0.19
C LEU A 69 12.25 -0.93 -1.08
N THR A 70 12.20 -1.18 -2.39
CA THR A 70 11.79 -0.17 -3.36
C THR A 70 10.28 0.01 -3.34
N LEU A 71 9.83 1.26 -3.28
CA LEU A 71 8.43 1.61 -3.52
C LEU A 71 8.12 1.47 -5.02
N ILE A 72 7.17 0.60 -5.37
CA ILE A 72 6.77 0.37 -6.76
C ILE A 72 5.74 1.41 -7.22
N ASP A 73 4.75 1.70 -6.38
CA ASP A 73 3.65 2.61 -6.67
C ASP A 73 2.99 3.07 -5.37
N SER A 74 2.25 4.18 -5.41
CA SER A 74 1.35 4.57 -4.32
C SER A 74 0.15 5.30 -4.89
N GLY A 75 -0.96 5.31 -4.15
CA GLY A 75 -2.17 5.98 -4.61
C GLY A 75 -3.33 5.93 -3.63
N ALA A 76 -4.49 6.32 -4.13
CA ALA A 76 -5.75 6.32 -3.40
C ALA A 76 -6.83 5.63 -4.25
N ALA A 77 -7.64 4.77 -3.64
CA ALA A 77 -8.77 4.11 -4.30
C ALA A 77 -9.91 3.86 -3.30
N ASP A 78 -11.13 4.28 -3.65
CA ASP A 78 -12.34 4.21 -2.80
C ASP A 78 -12.12 4.66 -1.34
N GLY A 79 -11.36 5.74 -1.13
CA GLY A 79 -11.06 6.28 0.19
C GLY A 79 -9.95 5.55 0.96
N PHE A 80 -9.31 4.55 0.35
CA PHE A 80 -8.14 3.86 0.91
C PHE A 80 -6.85 4.41 0.30
N LEU A 81 -5.88 4.74 1.14
CA LEU A 81 -4.51 5.03 0.70
C LEU A 81 -3.70 3.73 0.65
N TYR A 82 -2.87 3.58 -0.37
CA TYR A 82 -2.02 2.42 -0.56
C TYR A 82 -0.62 2.80 -1.02
N MET A 83 0.35 1.92 -0.74
CA MET A 83 1.72 1.95 -1.25
C MET A 83 2.28 0.53 -1.36
#